data_AF-A0AA38IF22-F1
#
_entry.id   AF-A0AA38IF22-F1
#
_cell.length_a   1.000
_cell.length_b   1.000
_cell.length_c   1.000
_cell.angle_alpha   90.00
_cell.angle_beta   90.00
_cell.angle_gamma   90.00
#
_symmetry.space_group_name_H-M   'P 1'
#
loop_
_entity.id
_entity.type
_entity.pdbx_description
1 polymer ?
#
loop_
_entity_poly.entity_id
_entity_poly.type
_entity_poly.pdbx_seq_one_letter_code
_entity_poly.pdbx_strand_id
1 'polypeptide(L)'
;MQLPTLSDRRKRGDLIVTFQALTAPLSPIKHLFPLAHNSRTRGHCLKLSKDKFQTTVRQHFIVNRIFESWNSLPSDIVMCDSISSFKRKFDAYNV
;
A
#
# COMPACT_ATOMS: atom_id res chain seq x y z
N MET A 1 -17.43 17.15 -13.65
CA MET A 1 -16.63 16.41 -12.64
C MET A 1 -17.00 14.93 -12.74
N GLN A 2 -16.03 14.06 -13.04
CA GLN A 2 -16.27 12.61 -13.07
C GLN A 2 -16.12 12.05 -11.65
N LEU A 3 -17.08 11.25 -11.20
CA LEU A 3 -17.06 10.64 -9.87
C LEU A 3 -16.17 9.39 -9.89
N PRO A 4 -15.28 9.19 -8.89
CA PRO A 4 -14.46 7.99 -8.82
C PRO A 4 -15.34 6.75 -8.58
N THR A 5 -14.96 5.62 -9.19
CA THR A 5 -15.73 4.38 -9.03
C THR A 5 -15.62 3.84 -7.60
N LEU A 6 -16.46 2.87 -7.24
CA LEU A 6 -16.31 2.14 -5.96
C LEU A 6 -14.96 1.42 -5.88
N SER A 7 -14.47 0.89 -7.00
CA SER A 7 -13.19 0.18 -7.06
C SER A 7 -12.03 1.13 -6.74
N ASP A 8 -12.03 2.34 -7.31
CA ASP A 8 -10.98 3.34 -7.10
C ASP A 8 -10.95 3.82 -5.65
N ARG A 9 -12.13 4.10 -5.09
CA ARG A 9 -12.27 4.49 -3.68
C ARG A 9 -11.75 3.40 -2.74
N ARG A 10 -12.05 2.13 -3.05
CA ARG A 10 -11.58 0.99 -2.25
C ARG A 10 -10.06 0.83 -2.33
N LYS A 11 -9.48 0.88 -3.54
CA LYS A 11 -8.02 0.84 -3.73
C LYS A 11 -7.31 1.95 -2.95
N ARG A 12 -7.81 3.18 -3.03
CA ARG A 12 -7.28 4.32 -2.27
C ARG A 12 -7.36 4.08 -0.75
N GLY A 13 -8.50 3.60 -0.26
CA GLY A 13 -8.68 3.24 1.15
C GLY A 13 -7.67 2.18 1.61
N ASP A 14 -7.51 1.11 0.83
CA ASP A 14 -6.59 0.03 1.16
C ASP A 14 -5.12 0.51 1.20
N LEU A 15 -4.72 1.40 0.29
CA LEU A 15 -3.37 1.99 0.28
C LEU A 15 -3.13 2.90 1.50
N ILE A 16 -4.13 3.69 1.91
CA ILE A 16 -4.04 4.52 3.12
C ILE A 16 -3.89 3.63 4.37
N VAL A 17 -4.67 2.56 4.47
CA VAL A 17 -4.57 1.60 5.58
C VAL A 17 -3.19 0.94 5.60
N THR A 18 -2.65 0.59 4.43
CA THR A 18 -1.31 -0.01 4.31
C THR A 18 -0.22 0.97 4.76
N PHE A 19 -0.31 2.24 4.34
CA PHE A 19 0.60 3.28 4.79
C PHE A 19 0.56 3.45 6.31
N GLN A 20 -0.63 3.57 6.88
CA GLN A 20 -0.81 3.65 8.34
C GLN A 20 -0.25 2.43 9.05
N ALA A 21 -0.50 1.23 8.51
CA ALA A 21 -0.08 -0.01 9.12
C ALA A 21 1.45 -0.16 9.19
N LEU A 22 2.17 0.37 8.20
CA LEU A 22 3.62 0.25 8.10
C LEU A 22 4.37 1.39 8.81
N THR A 23 3.82 2.60 8.81
CA THR A 23 4.47 3.81 9.35
C THR A 23 4.11 4.13 10.79
N ALA A 24 2.93 3.71 11.27
CA ALA A 24 2.56 3.96 12.66
C ALA A 24 3.45 3.15 13.64
N PRO A 25 3.97 3.78 14.72
CA PRO A 25 4.89 3.12 15.65
C PRO A 25 4.34 1.81 16.27
N LEU A 26 3.04 1.75 16.55
CA LEU A 26 2.37 0.64 17.24
C LEU A 26 1.14 0.16 16.47
N SER A 27 1.27 -0.02 15.16
CA SER A 27 0.18 -0.57 14.35
C SER A 27 -0.16 -2.01 14.76
N PRO A 28 -1.40 -2.30 15.20
CA PRO A 28 -1.79 -3.66 15.63
C PRO A 28 -1.81 -4.65 14.46
N ILE A 29 -1.92 -4.15 13.22
CA ILE A 29 -2.06 -4.97 12.02
C ILE A 29 -0.77 -5.04 11.20
N LYS A 30 0.36 -4.50 11.69
CA LYS A 30 1.64 -4.51 10.97
C LYS A 30 2.08 -5.92 10.57
N HIS A 31 1.77 -6.92 11.40
CA HIS A 31 2.07 -8.33 11.15
C HIS A 31 1.38 -8.89 9.89
N LEU A 32 0.29 -8.27 9.41
CA LEU A 32 -0.37 -8.67 8.17
C LEU A 32 0.44 -8.27 6.92
N PHE A 33 1.38 -7.33 7.04
CA PHE A 33 2.11 -6.74 5.91
C PHE A 33 3.59 -7.15 5.95
N PRO A 34 3.93 -8.38 5.52
CA PRO A 34 5.32 -8.81 5.49
C PRO A 34 6.13 -7.96 4.50
N LEU A 35 7.28 -7.45 4.94
CA LEU A 35 8.18 -6.68 4.10
C LEU A 35 9.16 -7.61 3.36
N ALA A 36 9.53 -7.23 2.14
CA ALA A 36 10.52 -7.95 1.34
C ALA A 36 11.92 -7.78 1.96
N HIS A 37 12.61 -8.90 2.21
CA HIS A 37 13.92 -8.94 2.87
C HIS A 37 15.07 -8.36 2.01
N ASN A 38 14.84 -8.17 0.70
CA ASN A 38 15.87 -7.82 -0.29
C ASN A 38 15.51 -6.52 -1.02
N SER A 39 15.66 -5.36 -0.38
CA SER A 39 15.44 -4.05 -1.03
C SER A 39 16.66 -3.51 -1.81
N ARG A 40 17.72 -4.32 -1.96
CA ARG A 40 19.11 -3.82 -2.03
C ARG A 40 19.50 -2.94 -3.22
N THR A 41 18.67 -2.73 -4.25
CA THR A 41 19.06 -1.82 -5.35
C THR A 41 17.93 -1.06 -6.06
N ARG A 42 16.64 -1.44 -5.93
CA ARG A 42 15.54 -0.81 -6.71
C ARG A 42 14.23 -0.68 -5.95
N GLY A 43 13.65 0.52 -5.97
CA GLY A 43 12.37 0.88 -5.33
C GLY A 43 12.51 1.34 -3.88
N HIS A 44 11.39 1.47 -3.15
CA HIS A 44 11.36 1.96 -1.78
C HIS A 44 11.61 0.87 -0.72
N CYS A 45 11.96 1.26 0.51
CA CYS A 45 12.33 0.32 1.58
C CYS A 45 11.12 -0.43 2.20
N LEU A 46 9.91 0.10 2.05
CA LEU A 46 8.68 -0.50 2.58
C LEU A 46 7.98 -1.47 1.60
N LYS A 47 8.72 -2.14 0.72
CA LYS A 47 8.13 -3.10 -0.23
C LYS A 47 7.52 -4.29 0.49
N LEU A 48 6.32 -4.68 0.08
CA LEU A 48 5.64 -5.87 0.56
C LEU A 48 6.23 -7.13 -0.10
N SER A 49 6.24 -8.22 0.65
CA SER A 49 6.46 -9.58 0.15
C SER A 49 5.16 -10.19 -0.32
N LYS A 50 5.21 -11.00 -1.39
CA LYS A 50 4.02 -11.68 -1.92
C LYS A 50 3.89 -13.05 -1.29
N ASP A 51 2.81 -13.26 -0.55
CA ASP A 51 2.41 -14.61 -0.13
C ASP A 51 1.81 -15.37 -1.32
N LYS A 52 2.19 -16.64 -1.47
CA LYS A 52 1.47 -17.55 -2.37
C LYS A 52 0.13 -17.89 -1.74
N PHE A 53 -0.95 -17.77 -2.52
CA PHE A 53 -2.30 -18.16 -2.10
C PHE A 53 -2.93 -19.04 -3.17
N GLN A 54 -3.83 -19.93 -2.75
CA GLN A 54 -4.54 -20.85 -3.64
C GLN A 54 -6.06 -20.60 -3.65
N THR A 55 -6.58 -19.88 -2.66
CA THR A 55 -8.01 -19.61 -2.52
C THR A 55 -8.35 -18.18 -2.94
N THR A 56 -9.51 -18.01 -3.57
CA THR A 56 -10.08 -16.70 -3.94
C THR A 56 -10.34 -15.83 -2.72
N VAL A 57 -10.70 -16.43 -1.59
CA VAL A 57 -10.83 -15.72 -0.31
C VAL A 57 -9.53 -15.03 0.08
N ARG A 58 -8.39 -15.74 0.01
CA ARG A 58 -7.09 -15.16 0.34
C ARG A 58 -6.59 -14.20 -0.74
N GLN A 59 -6.97 -14.39 -2.01
CA GLN A 59 -6.72 -13.41 -3.06
C GLN A 59 -7.35 -12.04 -2.74
N HIS A 60 -8.52 -12.03 -2.11
CA HIS A 60 -9.24 -10.80 -1.76
C HIS A 60 -8.80 -10.17 -0.42
N PHE A 61 -7.81 -10.72 0.27
CA PHE A 61 -7.20 -10.05 1.42
C PHE A 61 -6.51 -8.75 1.00
N ILE A 62 -6.54 -7.75 1.89
CA ILE A 62 -6.03 -6.41 1.62
C ILE A 62 -4.61 -6.43 1.05
N VAL A 63 -3.68 -7.15 1.71
CA VAL A 63 -2.26 -7.25 1.35
C VAL A 63 -2.08 -7.76 -0.08
N ASN A 64 -2.86 -8.77 -0.47
CA ASN A 64 -2.78 -9.35 -1.82
C ASN A 64 -3.39 -8.42 -2.87
N ARG A 65 -4.46 -7.70 -2.52
CA ARG A 65 -5.11 -6.74 -3.41
C ARG A 65 -4.25 -5.51 -3.69
N ILE A 66 -3.48 -5.03 -2.71
CA ILE A 66 -2.64 -3.84 -2.88
C ILE A 66 -1.18 -4.13 -3.18
N PHE A 67 -0.74 -5.39 -3.16
CA PHE A 67 0.68 -5.76 -3.33
C PHE A 67 1.33 -5.03 -4.51
N GLU A 68 0.69 -5.09 -5.67
CA GLU A 68 1.21 -4.51 -6.91
C GLU A 68 1.16 -2.98 -6.90
N SER A 69 0.00 -2.40 -6.51
CA SER A 69 -0.15 -0.95 -6.38
C SER A 69 0.87 -0.36 -5.42
N TRP A 70 1.02 -0.95 -4.23
CA TRP A 70 1.95 -0.47 -3.20
C TRP A 70 3.40 -0.54 -3.66
N ASN A 71 3.84 -1.69 -4.19
CA ASN A 71 5.24 -1.88 -4.61
C ASN A 71 5.62 -1.06 -5.86
N SER A 72 4.63 -0.60 -6.62
CA SER A 72 4.81 0.32 -7.75
C SER A 72 4.96 1.78 -7.33
N LEU A 73 4.62 2.13 -6.09
CA LEU A 73 4.67 3.52 -5.64
C LEU A 73 6.11 4.05 -5.59
N PRO A 74 6.33 5.29 -6.04
CA PRO A 74 7.57 6.00 -5.83
C PRO A 74 7.94 6.13 -4.34
N SER A 75 9.25 6.12 -4.05
CA SER A 75 9.74 6.21 -2.68
C SER A 75 9.37 7.53 -1.99
N ASP A 76 9.25 8.63 -2.73
CA ASP A 76 8.89 9.93 -2.18
C ASP A 76 7.42 10.00 -1.72
N ILE A 77 6.55 9.13 -2.26
CA ILE A 77 5.16 8.99 -1.79
C ILE A 77 5.13 8.12 -0.53
N VAL A 78 5.82 6.98 -0.56
CA VAL A 78 5.79 5.99 0.54
C VAL A 78 6.51 6.49 1.80
N MET A 79 7.55 7.32 1.65
CA MET A 79 8.35 7.86 2.75
C MET A 79 7.81 9.20 3.30
N CYS A 80 6.51 9.48 3.14
CA CYS A 80 5.90 10.67 3.75
C CYS A 80 5.84 10.54 5.28
N ASP A 81 6.00 11.67 5.99
CA ASP A 81 5.92 11.71 7.45
C ASP A 81 4.48 11.73 7.99
N SER A 82 3.48 11.91 7.13
CA SER A 82 2.07 12.00 7.54
C SER A 82 1.12 11.40 6.53
N ILE A 83 -0.03 10.93 7.05
CA ILE A 83 -1.15 10.40 6.25
C ILE A 83 -1.68 11.48 5.29
N SER A 84 -1.70 12.74 5.71
CA SER A 84 -2.18 13.85 4.89
C SER A 84 -1.27 14.11 3.69
N SER A 85 0.06 14.08 3.91
CA SER A 85 1.05 14.18 2.84
C SER A 85 0.96 13.00 1.88
N PHE A 86 0.82 11.78 2.41
CA PHE A 86 0.63 10.57 1.61
C PHE A 86 -0.62 10.68 0.71
N LYS A 87 -1.78 11.03 1.28
CA LYS A 87 -3.04 11.20 0.53
C LYS A 87 -2.87 12.20 -0.61
N ARG A 88 -2.32 13.39 -0.33
CA ARG A 88 -2.13 14.44 -1.34
C ARG A 88 -1.20 14.01 -2.47
N LYS A 89 -0.07 13.39 -2.15
CA LYS A 89 0.88 12.91 -3.16
C LYS A 89 0.33 11.76 -3.99
N PHE A 90 -0.35 10.81 -3.34
CA PHE A 90 -1.00 9.71 -4.02
C PHE A 90 -2.10 10.19 -4.97
N ASP A 91 -2.95 11.12 -4.52
CA ASP A 91 -4.03 11.67 -5.34
C ASP A 91 -3.49 12.46 -6.55
N ALA A 92 -2.33 13.11 -6.42
CA ALA A 92 -1.65 13.79 -7.53
C ALA A 92 -0.92 12.83 -8.49
N TYR A 93 -0.47 11.67 -8.01
CA TYR A 93 0.18 10.63 -8.82
C TYR A 93 -0.83 9.85 -9.67
N ASN A 94 -2.06 9.71 -9.18
CA ASN A 94 -3.10 8.86 -9.76
C ASN A 94 -4.07 9.66 -10.68
N VAL A 95 -3.61 10.79 -11.22
CA VAL A 95 -4.31 11.64 -12.21
C VAL A 95 -4.22 11.03 -13.61
#